data_AF-A0A5A7Q841-F1
#
_entry.id   AF-A0A5A7Q841-F1
#
_cell.length_a   1.000
_cell.length_b   1.000
_cell.length_c   1.000
_cell.angle_alpha   90.00
_cell.angle_beta   90.00
_cell.angle_gamma   90.00
#
_symmetry.space_group_name_H-M   'P 1'
#
loop_
_entity.id
_entity.type
_entity.pdbx_description
1 polymer ?
#
loop_
_entity_poly.entity_id
_entity_poly.type
_entity_poly.pdbx_seq_one_letter_code
_entity_poly.pdbx_strand_id
1 'polypeptide(L)'
;MVQRLTYRTRHSYATKSNQHRVVKTPGNRPLIKFIFPSLVYQSTKKRASGPKCPVTGKRIQGIPHLRPSEYKRSRLPRNRRTVNRPYGGVLSGSASFLGGRTEDCEESLEDTESKGEACFQELKVKPGAKIVLEAQSIDRLLS
;
A
#
# COMPACT_ATOMS: atom_id res chain seq x y z
N MET A 1 28.10 -44.02 -1.34
CA MET A 1 27.05 -43.51 -2.27
C MET A 1 26.26 -42.40 -1.58
N VAL A 2 25.94 -41.32 -2.29
CA VAL A 2 25.13 -40.19 -1.75
C VAL A 2 23.63 -40.55 -1.81
N GLN A 3 22.87 -40.17 -0.78
CA GLN A 3 21.42 -40.41 -0.72
C GLN A 3 20.69 -39.62 -1.83
N ARG A 4 19.96 -40.33 -2.71
CA ARG A 4 19.09 -39.73 -3.73
C ARG A 4 17.70 -39.44 -3.16
N LEU A 5 17.06 -38.37 -3.64
CA LEU A 5 15.77 -37.88 -3.15
C LEU A 5 14.71 -37.88 -4.23
N THR A 6 13.48 -38.17 -3.83
CA THR A 6 12.28 -38.13 -4.68
C THR A 6 11.34 -37.02 -4.21
N TYR A 7 10.64 -36.37 -5.15
CA TYR A 7 9.62 -35.38 -4.81
C TYR A 7 8.48 -36.02 -4.00
N ARG A 8 8.02 -35.34 -2.95
CA ARG A 8 6.91 -35.79 -2.10
C ARG A 8 5.53 -35.42 -2.66
N THR A 9 5.49 -34.42 -3.53
CA THR A 9 4.27 -33.92 -4.16
C THR A 9 4.04 -34.65 -5.49
N ARG A 10 2.78 -34.75 -5.93
CA ARG A 10 2.41 -35.38 -7.22
C ARG A 10 3.03 -34.71 -8.45
N HIS A 11 3.44 -33.45 -8.34
CA HIS A 11 4.11 -32.72 -9.43
C HIS A 11 5.58 -33.14 -9.56
N SER A 12 5.91 -33.81 -10.67
CA SER A 12 7.23 -34.36 -10.97
C SER A 12 8.21 -33.35 -11.61
N TYR A 13 7.71 -32.23 -12.16
CA TYR A 13 8.53 -31.26 -12.89
C TYR A 13 9.21 -30.23 -11.99
N ALA A 14 10.44 -29.84 -12.38
CA ALA A 14 11.25 -28.81 -11.73
C ALA A 14 10.77 -27.40 -12.11
N THR A 15 9.66 -26.96 -11.51
CA THR A 15 9.08 -25.63 -11.75
C THR A 15 9.43 -24.64 -10.65
N LYS A 16 9.31 -23.33 -10.93
CA LYS A 16 9.58 -22.27 -9.94
C LYS A 16 8.70 -22.35 -8.68
N SER A 17 7.52 -22.95 -8.75
CA SER A 17 6.63 -23.17 -7.60
C SER A 17 6.99 -24.43 -6.82
N ASN A 18 7.60 -25.42 -7.47
CA ASN A 18 7.97 -26.71 -6.91
C ASN A 18 9.46 -26.74 -6.54
N GLN A 19 9.97 -25.65 -5.98
CA GLN A 19 11.33 -25.59 -5.47
C GLN A 19 11.38 -26.18 -4.07
N HIS A 20 12.41 -26.99 -3.81
CA HIS A 20 12.56 -27.71 -2.54
C HIS A 20 13.89 -27.40 -1.87
N ARG A 21 13.89 -27.40 -0.54
CA ARG A 21 15.11 -27.40 0.27
C ARG A 21 15.35 -28.82 0.76
N VAL A 22 16.58 -29.29 0.64
CA VAL A 22 17.03 -30.54 1.26
C VAL A 22 17.26 -30.28 2.75
N VAL A 23 16.51 -30.98 3.59
CA VAL A 23 16.60 -30.84 5.05
C VAL A 23 16.96 -32.20 5.66
N LYS A 24 17.89 -32.19 6.63
CA LYS A 24 18.22 -33.33 7.47
C LYS A 24 17.10 -33.53 8.48
N THR A 25 16.41 -34.65 8.43
CA THR A 25 15.39 -35.00 9.42
C THR A 25 16.01 -35.75 10.60
N PRO A 26 15.53 -35.54 11.84
CA PRO A 26 15.98 -36.31 13.00
C PRO A 26 15.48 -37.77 12.99
N GLY A 27 14.52 -38.09 12.10
CA GLY A 27 13.85 -39.40 12.01
C GLY A 27 14.76 -40.49 11.46
N ASN A 28 15.21 -41.35 12.36
CA ASN A 28 15.90 -42.61 12.09
C ASN A 28 14.90 -43.71 11.68
N ARG A 29 15.23 -44.49 10.65
CA ARG A 29 14.79 -45.90 10.60
C ARG A 29 15.64 -46.65 11.65
N PRO A 30 15.04 -47.29 12.66
CA PRO A 30 15.77 -47.69 13.88
C PRO A 30 16.80 -48.83 13.73
N LEU A 31 17.02 -49.38 12.53
CA LEU A 31 17.93 -50.53 12.34
C LEU A 31 19.27 -50.21 11.67
N ILE A 32 19.51 -48.98 11.21
CA ILE A 32 20.81 -48.59 10.60
C ILE A 32 21.28 -47.31 11.29
N LYS A 33 21.96 -47.49 12.41
CA LYS A 33 22.32 -46.43 13.37
C LYS A 33 23.61 -45.72 12.91
N PHE A 34 23.58 -44.38 12.96
CA PHE A 34 24.70 -43.43 13.15
C PHE A 34 25.51 -42.81 11.99
N ILE A 35 25.43 -43.27 10.73
CA ILE A 35 26.39 -42.74 9.72
C ILE A 35 25.81 -41.62 8.84
N PHE A 36 24.48 -41.55 8.61
CA PHE A 36 23.90 -40.54 7.70
C PHE A 36 22.52 -40.02 8.16
N PRO A 37 22.33 -38.69 8.29
CA PRO A 37 21.01 -38.10 8.53
C PRO A 37 20.12 -38.31 7.30
N SER A 38 18.88 -38.75 7.52
CA SER A 38 17.91 -38.91 6.44
C SER A 38 17.59 -37.54 5.82
N LEU A 39 17.87 -37.41 4.52
CA LEU A 39 17.57 -36.20 3.76
C LEU A 39 16.15 -36.27 3.21
N VAL A 40 15.42 -35.15 3.28
CA VAL A 40 14.04 -35.04 2.78
C VAL A 40 13.85 -33.70 2.06
N TYR A 41 13.09 -33.71 0.96
CA TYR A 41 12.62 -32.48 0.33
C TYR A 41 11.50 -31.83 1.15
N GLN A 42 11.70 -30.57 1.51
CA GLN A 42 10.66 -29.69 2.02
C GLN A 42 10.29 -28.66 0.96
N SER A 43 9.00 -28.52 0.68
CA SER A 43 8.51 -27.55 -0.29
C SER A 43 8.75 -26.13 0.22
N THR A 44 9.39 -25.32 -0.62
CA THR A 44 9.65 -23.92 -0.32
C THR A 44 8.66 -23.04 -1.08
N LYS A 45 8.16 -22.02 -0.38
CA LYS A 45 7.35 -20.98 -1.01
C LYS A 45 8.27 -20.06 -1.82
N LYS A 46 7.80 -19.60 -3.00
CA LYS A 46 8.50 -18.55 -3.77
C LYS A 46 8.74 -17.33 -2.88
N ARG A 47 9.92 -16.74 -3.03
CA ARG A 47 10.29 -15.48 -2.36
C ARG A 47 9.38 -14.36 -2.86
N ALA A 48 8.85 -13.57 -1.94
CA ALA A 48 8.01 -12.43 -2.26
C ALA A 48 8.86 -11.19 -2.55
N SER A 49 8.46 -10.40 -3.55
CA SER A 49 8.83 -9.00 -3.61
C SER A 49 7.95 -8.22 -2.63
N GLY A 50 8.56 -7.50 -1.70
CA GLY A 50 7.84 -6.63 -0.76
C GLY A 50 7.32 -5.35 -1.41
N PRO A 51 6.60 -4.52 -0.64
CA PRO A 51 6.07 -3.25 -1.12
C PRO A 51 7.19 -2.26 -1.45
N LYS A 52 7.06 -1.62 -2.61
CA LYS A 52 8.00 -0.61 -3.12
C LYS A 52 7.27 0.72 -3.26
N CYS A 53 8.02 1.80 -3.10
CA CYS A 53 7.54 3.13 -3.43
C CYS A 53 7.43 3.27 -4.96
N PRO A 54 6.32 3.77 -5.52
CA PRO A 54 6.17 3.96 -6.96
C PRO A 54 7.11 5.05 -7.50
N VAL A 55 7.36 6.11 -6.72
CA VAL A 55 8.19 7.26 -7.13
C VAL A 55 9.67 6.91 -7.06
N THR A 56 10.13 6.42 -5.91
CA THR A 56 11.57 6.19 -5.68
C THR A 56 12.03 4.77 -6.08
N GLY A 57 11.11 3.82 -6.30
CA GLY A 57 11.43 2.40 -6.50
C GLY A 57 12.03 1.68 -5.28
N LYS A 58 12.37 2.42 -4.21
CA LYS A 58 12.94 1.90 -2.96
C LYS A 58 11.92 1.09 -2.17
N ARG A 59 12.41 0.10 -1.43
CA ARG A 59 11.62 -0.68 -0.47
C ARG A 59 11.09 0.20 0.65
N ILE A 60 9.85 -0.04 1.08
CA ILE A 60 9.27 0.66 2.23
C ILE A 60 9.81 0.05 3.52
N GLN A 61 10.47 0.88 4.32
CA GLN A 61 11.03 0.45 5.60
C GLN A 61 9.92 0.25 6.64
N GLY A 62 10.05 -0.78 7.48
CA GLY A 62 9.10 -1.11 8.54
C GLY A 62 8.00 -2.11 8.14
N ILE A 63 7.90 -2.47 6.86
CA ILE A 63 6.90 -3.43 6.37
C ILE A 63 7.59 -4.74 5.89
N PRO A 64 7.15 -5.92 6.34
CA PRO A 64 7.81 -7.19 6.05
C PRO A 64 7.56 -7.70 4.63
N HIS A 65 8.55 -8.34 4.02
CA HIS A 65 8.45 -8.85 2.64
C HIS A 65 7.83 -10.26 2.62
N LEU A 66 6.49 -10.32 2.70
CA LEU A 66 5.73 -11.56 2.78
C LEU A 66 4.85 -11.78 1.54
N ARG A 67 4.35 -13.00 1.38
CA ARG A 67 3.39 -13.31 0.30
C ARG A 67 2.01 -12.75 0.65
N PRO A 68 1.14 -12.47 -0.35
CA PRO A 68 -0.21 -11.95 -0.09
C PRO A 68 -1.05 -12.81 0.86
N SER A 69 -0.85 -14.13 0.85
CA SER A 69 -1.54 -15.06 1.76
C SER A 69 -1.11 -14.92 3.23
N GLU A 70 0.09 -14.40 3.48
CA GLU A 70 0.63 -14.14 4.82
C GLU A 70 0.24 -12.75 5.32
N TYR A 71 0.03 -11.78 4.42
CA TYR A 71 -0.47 -10.44 4.73
C TYR A 71 -1.92 -10.38 5.24
N LYS A 72 -2.64 -11.49 5.19
CA LYS A 72 -4.02 -11.58 5.68
C LYS A 72 -4.11 -11.20 7.16
N ARG A 73 -5.21 -10.53 7.53
CA ARG A 73 -5.48 -10.05 8.90
C ARG A 73 -5.41 -11.14 9.97
N SER A 74 -5.67 -12.39 9.61
CA SER A 74 -5.61 -13.54 10.52
C SER A 74 -4.19 -13.97 10.91
N ARG A 75 -3.18 -13.63 10.10
CA ARG A 75 -1.79 -14.04 10.34
C ARG A 75 -0.91 -12.88 10.80
N LEU A 76 -1.16 -11.68 10.30
CA LEU A 76 -0.39 -10.48 10.67
C LEU A 76 -1.27 -9.40 11.30
N PRO A 77 -0.85 -8.85 12.47
CA PRO A 77 -1.52 -7.71 13.09
C PRO A 77 -1.37 -6.44 12.23
N ARG A 78 -2.17 -5.41 12.52
CA ARG A 78 -2.20 -4.15 11.74
C ARG A 78 -0.87 -3.38 11.82
N ASN A 79 -0.29 -3.27 13.02
CA ASN A 79 0.97 -2.57 13.27
C ASN A 79 2.14 -3.06 12.41
N ARG A 80 2.18 -4.35 12.03
CA ARG A 80 3.21 -4.90 11.14
C ARG A 80 2.96 -4.65 9.65
N ARG A 81 1.74 -4.23 9.28
CA ARG A 81 1.34 -4.01 7.88
C ARG A 81 1.38 -2.54 7.48
N THR A 82 1.34 -1.63 8.45
CA THR A 82 1.25 -0.19 8.24
C THR A 82 2.35 0.55 8.99
N VAL A 83 2.73 1.73 8.50
CA VAL A 83 3.59 2.67 9.21
C VAL A 83 2.78 3.92 9.56
N ASN A 84 2.95 4.45 10.77
CA ASN A 84 2.17 5.56 11.32
C ASN A 84 2.66 6.92 10.80
N ARG A 85 2.60 7.13 9.48
CA ARG A 85 2.91 8.40 8.79
C ARG A 85 1.99 8.53 7.57
N PRO A 86 1.80 9.74 7.00
CA PRO A 86 1.05 9.88 5.75
C PRO A 86 1.63 8.97 4.67
N TYR A 87 0.74 8.24 3.99
CA TYR A 87 1.08 7.26 2.95
C TYR A 87 2.10 6.18 3.37
N GLY A 88 2.18 5.83 4.66
CA GLY A 88 3.24 4.99 5.22
C GLY A 88 3.40 3.57 4.63
N GLY A 89 2.39 3.06 3.94
CA GLY A 89 2.43 1.78 3.21
C GLY A 89 2.61 1.88 1.70
N VAL A 90 2.70 3.10 1.15
CA VAL A 90 2.74 3.36 -0.29
C VAL A 90 4.00 4.16 -0.66
N LEU A 91 4.35 5.18 0.13
CA LEU A 91 5.50 6.04 -0.12
C LEU A 91 6.69 5.70 0.80
N SER A 92 7.89 5.95 0.29
CA SER A 92 9.11 5.89 1.08
C SER A 92 9.17 7.11 2.01
N GLY A 93 9.84 7.00 3.17
CA GLY A 93 9.93 8.12 4.12
C GLY A 93 10.44 9.40 3.46
N SER A 94 11.49 9.31 2.64
CA SER A 94 12.00 10.45 1.87
C SER A 94 10.97 11.04 0.91
N ALA A 95 10.17 10.23 0.22
CA ALA A 95 9.15 10.72 -0.71
C ALA A 95 7.88 11.22 0.00
N SER A 96 7.63 10.78 1.24
CA SER A 96 6.56 11.34 2.08
C SER A 96 6.89 12.77 2.52
N PHE A 97 8.17 13.07 2.77
CA PHE A 97 8.64 14.40 3.18
C PHE A 97 8.99 15.30 1.99
N LEU A 98 9.55 14.75 0.91
CA LEU A 98 9.83 15.45 -0.34
C LEU A 98 8.61 15.50 -1.28
N GLY A 99 7.52 14.85 -0.89
CA GLY A 99 6.19 15.09 -1.43
C GLY A 99 5.63 16.39 -0.84
N GLY A 100 6.40 17.47 -1.00
CA GLY A 100 5.85 18.81 -1.09
C GLY A 100 4.89 18.83 -2.27
N ARG A 101 3.63 18.46 -1.99
CA ARG A 101 2.50 19.28 -2.38
C ARG A 101 2.12 20.22 -1.26
N THR A 102 2.99 20.47 -0.29
CA THR A 102 2.81 21.64 0.57
C THR A 102 3.07 22.91 -0.22
N GLU A 103 3.94 22.87 -1.24
CA GLU A 103 4.09 24.00 -2.18
C GLU A 103 2.95 24.01 -3.24
N ASP A 104 2.52 22.86 -3.77
CA ASP A 104 1.35 22.84 -4.69
C ASP A 104 -0.01 23.08 -3.98
N CYS A 105 -0.15 22.80 -2.68
CA CYS A 105 -1.37 23.07 -1.91
C CYS A 105 -1.43 24.48 -1.32
N GLU A 106 -0.30 25.14 -1.05
CA GLU A 106 -0.31 26.57 -0.71
C GLU A 106 -0.67 27.41 -1.93
N GLU A 107 -0.13 27.08 -3.12
CA GLU A 107 -0.47 27.81 -4.35
C GLU A 107 -1.95 27.62 -4.73
N SER A 108 -2.57 26.50 -4.35
CA SER A 108 -4.01 26.26 -4.58
C SER A 108 -4.95 27.07 -3.69
N LEU A 109 -4.49 27.57 -2.53
CA LEU A 109 -5.33 28.34 -1.59
C LEU A 109 -5.27 29.84 -1.89
N GLU A 110 -4.10 30.36 -2.26
CA GLU A 110 -3.92 31.75 -2.72
C GLU A 110 -4.67 32.02 -4.05
N ASP A 111 -4.80 31.00 -4.90
CA ASP A 111 -5.57 31.07 -6.15
C ASP A 111 -7.10 31.10 -5.97
N THR A 112 -7.61 30.73 -4.79
CA THR A 112 -9.07 30.76 -4.51
C THR A 112 -9.55 32.07 -3.90
N GLU A 113 -8.68 32.79 -3.19
CA GLU A 113 -8.99 34.14 -2.70
C GLU A 113 -9.03 35.15 -3.85
N SER A 114 -8.09 35.06 -4.80
CA SER A 114 -8.05 35.95 -5.98
C SER A 114 -9.21 35.73 -6.97
N LYS A 115 -9.75 34.50 -7.08
CA LYS A 115 -10.93 34.19 -7.91
C LYS A 115 -12.26 34.45 -7.18
N GLY A 116 -12.27 34.40 -5.85
CA GLY A 116 -13.40 34.80 -5.01
C GLY A 116 -13.62 36.33 -5.01
N GLU A 117 -12.54 37.10 -5.00
CA GLU A 117 -12.61 38.57 -5.08
C GLU A 117 -12.95 39.08 -6.48
N ALA A 118 -12.51 38.38 -7.54
CA ALA A 118 -12.85 38.72 -8.92
C ALA A 118 -14.34 38.52 -9.26
N CYS A 119 -15.06 37.68 -8.51
CA CYS A 119 -16.50 37.48 -8.71
C CYS A 119 -17.36 38.54 -7.99
N PHE A 120 -16.86 39.18 -6.92
CA PHE A 120 -17.63 40.14 -6.13
C PHE A 120 -17.54 41.60 -6.64
N GLN A 121 -16.57 41.92 -7.51
CA GLN A 121 -16.36 43.30 -8.00
C GLN A 121 -17.13 43.67 -9.28
N GLU A 122 -17.91 42.76 -9.87
CA GLU A 122 -18.77 43.02 -11.05
C GLU A 122 -20.23 43.36 -10.69
N LEU A 123 -20.49 43.93 -9.49
CA LEU A 123 -21.68 44.75 -9.26
C LEU A 123 -21.27 46.20 -9.03
N LYS A 124 -20.82 46.86 -10.10
CA LYS A 124 -20.74 48.32 -10.17
C LYS A 124 -22.16 48.91 -10.13
N VAL A 125 -22.71 49.10 -8.92
CA VAL A 125 -23.71 50.13 -8.71
C VAL A 125 -23.04 51.46 -9.03
N LYS A 126 -23.42 52.08 -10.15
CA LYS A 126 -22.96 53.43 -10.50
C LYS A 126 -23.35 54.40 -9.37
N PRO A 127 -22.46 55.25 -8.86
CA PRO A 127 -22.81 56.25 -7.85
C PRO A 127 -23.72 57.29 -8.48
N GLY A 128 -25.01 57.29 -8.10
CA GLY A 128 -26.00 58.27 -8.57
C GLY A 128 -27.40 57.73 -8.90
N ALA A 129 -27.65 56.42 -8.83
CA ALA A 129 -29.01 55.89 -9.00
C ALA A 129 -29.73 55.80 -7.64
N LYS A 130 -30.86 56.51 -7.51
CA LYS A 130 -31.80 56.33 -6.39
C LYS A 130 -32.26 54.87 -6.37
N ILE A 131 -31.97 54.16 -5.29
CA ILE A 131 -32.55 52.83 -5.04
C ILE A 131 -34.00 53.07 -4.61
N VAL A 132 -34.93 52.93 -5.54
CA VAL A 132 -36.35 52.74 -5.21
C VAL A 132 -36.47 51.30 -4.73
N LEU A 133 -36.74 51.12 -3.44
CA LEU A 133 -37.08 49.83 -2.86
C LEU A 133 -38.48 49.45 -3.35
N GLU A 134 -38.58 48.61 -4.38
CA GLU A 134 -39.81 47.83 -4.58
C GLU A 134 -39.64 46.46 -3.93
N ALA A 135 -40.26 46.35 -2.75
CA ALA A 135 -40.63 45.08 -2.15
C ALA A 135 -41.71 44.44 -3.04
N GLN A 136 -41.37 43.33 -3.70
CA GLN A 136 -42.35 42.38 -4.24
C GLN A 136 -42.02 41.02 -3.62
N SER A 137 -42.54 40.79 -2.41
CA SER A 137 -43.70 39.95 -2.15
C SER A 137 -43.35 38.46 -2.10
N ILE A 138 -42.79 38.03 -0.97
CA ILE A 138 -43.08 36.71 -0.41
C ILE A 138 -44.51 36.84 0.10
N ASP A 139 -45.49 36.40 -0.70
CA ASP A 139 -46.82 35.94 -0.29
C ASP A 139 -47.71 35.80 -1.53
N ARG A 140 -47.86 34.56 -2.02
CA ARG A 140 -49.04 33.99 -2.72
C ARG A 140 -48.66 32.71 -3.47
N LEU A 141 -48.52 31.62 -2.73
CA LEU A 141 -48.91 30.28 -3.20
C LEU A 141 -49.56 29.51 -2.03
N LEU A 142 -50.69 30.05 -1.58
CA LEU A 142 -51.79 29.34 -0.94
C LEU A 142 -53.07 29.93 -1.53
N SER A 143 -53.46 29.39 -2.69
CA SER A 143 -54.80 29.43 -3.31
C SER A 143 -54.80 28.39 -4.42
#